data_AF-A0A845X6W7-F1
#
_entry.id   AF-A0A845X6W7-F1
#
_cell.length_a   1.000
_cell.length_b   1.000
_cell.length_c   1.000
_cell.angle_alpha   90.00
_cell.angle_beta   90.00
_cell.angle_gamma   90.00
#
_symmetry.space_group_name_H-M   'P 1'
#
loop_
_entity.id
_entity.type
_entity.pdbx_description
1 polymer ?
#
loop_
_entity_poly.entity_id
_entity_poly.type
_entity_poly.pdbx_seq_one_letter_code
_entity_poly.pdbx_strand_id
1 'polypeptide(L)'
;MFSSEFYEDDAPSNEESDRPKKGLGVIATIFFVLLCIPAALLTLIGFVFIFTDKSVIPFLLFAAALLVVLPPMQMVYINHVPPLRFRYLNMFLAVVLMLVGLTVFGSTATSNKANQPSEPTKPDVPAVTLNAVQLCNTLTENTCDGDYNLFTRDISEIFIVGTPENFAEDTAVTLEITYSDEPQTSTVVKNETFTTPIQDGQFQVKYTPESLPVGSYELALKSEAEGFEPVTKTFEVWPNKDWIDAIAGKTKPEVDTELKAMRLCVDTQPIAAGTETTASFSDRCAKDLDTFTSDVEVLQVDVELEDAKDGVQLTFAWFYQNDDGSWQEVKTKTIDLELGLRGFLYSLRADFVPGNYEVLAMLEASNRPPLRHTFTITKSE
;
A
#
# COMPACT_ATOMS: atom_id res chain seq x y z
N MET A 1 67.18 -24.66 17.37
CA MET A 1 68.53 -24.11 17.20
C MET A 1 69.27 -24.99 16.21
N PHE A 2 69.36 -24.54 14.95
CA PHE A 2 70.52 -24.68 14.06
C PHE A 2 70.29 -23.66 12.93
N SER A 3 71.18 -22.66 12.91
CA SER A 3 71.33 -21.64 11.89
C SER A 3 72.23 -22.17 10.77
N SER A 4 72.02 -21.66 9.56
CA SER A 4 73.03 -21.20 8.57
C SER A 4 72.44 -21.40 7.17
N GLU A 5 72.08 -20.37 6.40
CA GLU A 5 72.90 -19.30 5.77
C GLU A 5 73.24 -19.60 4.29
N PHE A 6 72.92 -18.60 3.47
CA PHE A 6 73.49 -18.19 2.18
C PHE A 6 73.41 -19.11 0.93
N TYR A 7 72.67 -18.62 -0.08
CA TYR A 7 73.31 -18.06 -1.28
C TYR A 7 72.50 -16.89 -1.84
N GLU A 8 73.19 -15.78 -2.06
CA GLU A 8 72.79 -14.59 -2.81
C GLU A 8 72.91 -14.80 -4.32
N ASP A 9 72.27 -13.87 -5.03
CA ASP A 9 72.60 -13.28 -6.32
C ASP A 9 71.98 -13.80 -7.63
N ASP A 10 71.40 -12.80 -8.31
CA ASP A 10 71.28 -12.58 -9.76
C ASP A 10 69.90 -12.00 -10.15
N ALA A 11 69.79 -10.68 -10.03
CA ALA A 11 69.09 -9.85 -11.01
C ALA A 11 70.09 -9.53 -12.13
N PRO A 12 69.72 -9.50 -13.42
CA PRO A 12 68.93 -8.35 -13.91
C PRO A 12 68.02 -8.64 -15.13
N SER A 13 67.02 -7.78 -15.34
CA SER A 13 66.83 -7.00 -16.58
C SER A 13 65.38 -6.58 -16.78
N ASN A 14 65.20 -5.29 -17.09
CA ASN A 14 63.96 -4.64 -17.45
C ASN A 14 63.33 -5.24 -18.73
N GLU A 15 62.03 -5.54 -18.67
CA GLU A 15 61.12 -5.33 -19.80
C GLU A 15 59.84 -4.66 -19.27
N GLU A 16 59.76 -3.35 -19.51
CA GLU A 16 58.58 -2.53 -19.30
C GLU A 16 57.53 -2.92 -20.35
N SER A 17 56.65 -3.85 -19.98
CA SER A 17 55.52 -4.30 -20.81
C SER A 17 54.40 -3.27 -20.78
N ASP A 18 54.37 -2.44 -21.81
CA ASP A 18 53.33 -1.47 -22.12
C ASP A 18 52.02 -2.21 -22.45
N ARG A 19 51.17 -2.45 -21.45
CA ARG A 19 49.84 -3.03 -21.62
C ARG A 19 48.83 -1.91 -21.94
N PRO A 20 48.09 -1.97 -23.06
CA PRO A 20 47.11 -0.95 -23.39
C PRO A 20 45.92 -1.05 -22.41
N LYS A 21 45.61 0.07 -21.73
CA LYS A 21 44.42 0.26 -20.90
C LYS A 21 43.14 0.16 -21.76
N LYS A 22 42.72 -1.05 -22.10
CA LYS A 22 41.38 -1.36 -22.64
C LYS A 22 40.43 -1.60 -21.48
N GLY A 23 39.80 -0.52 -21.00
CA GLY A 23 38.79 -0.61 -19.94
C GLY A 23 37.94 0.65 -19.77
N LEU A 24 38.47 1.82 -20.12
CA LEU A 24 37.72 3.08 -19.97
C LEU A 24 36.67 3.30 -21.08
N GLY A 25 36.90 2.77 -22.28
CA GLY A 25 36.02 3.00 -23.43
C GLY A 25 34.64 2.37 -23.28
N VAL A 26 34.56 1.15 -22.72
CA VAL A 26 33.28 0.42 -22.60
C VAL A 26 32.38 1.05 -21.55
N ILE A 27 32.95 1.49 -20.42
CA ILE A 27 32.20 2.16 -19.34
C ILE A 27 31.68 3.52 -19.83
N ALA A 28 32.49 4.28 -20.58
CA ALA A 28 32.05 5.55 -21.16
C ALA A 28 30.90 5.36 -22.17
N THR A 29 30.94 4.31 -22.99
CA THR A 29 29.87 4.01 -23.95
C THR A 29 28.58 3.59 -23.24
N ILE A 30 28.66 2.75 -22.20
CA ILE A 30 27.49 2.35 -21.41
C ILE A 30 26.86 3.56 -20.71
N PHE A 31 27.67 4.44 -20.14
CA PHE A 31 27.19 5.68 -19.54
C PHE A 31 26.51 6.60 -20.57
N PHE A 32 27.07 6.70 -21.77
CA PHE A 32 26.50 7.51 -22.85
C PHE A 32 25.14 6.96 -23.32
N VAL A 33 25.02 5.63 -23.46
CA VAL A 33 23.75 4.97 -23.81
C VAL A 33 22.70 5.16 -22.73
N LEU A 34 23.08 5.00 -21.45
CA LEU A 34 22.19 5.23 -20.30
C LEU A 34 21.74 6.69 -20.18
N LEU A 35 22.52 7.65 -20.65
CA LEU A 35 22.17 9.08 -20.63
C LEU A 35 21.31 9.49 -21.84
N CYS A 36 21.44 8.80 -22.98
CA CYS A 36 20.62 9.04 -24.16
C CYS A 36 19.17 8.58 -24.00
N ILE A 37 18.91 7.52 -23.23
CA ILE A 37 17.56 6.97 -23.04
C ILE A 37 16.63 7.97 -22.31
N PRO A 38 16.99 8.57 -21.16
CA PRO A 38 16.20 9.60 -20.50
C PRO A 38 16.01 10.86 -21.36
N ALA A 39 17.05 11.26 -22.09
CA ALA A 39 16.98 12.42 -22.98
C ALA A 39 15.97 12.19 -24.12
N ALA A 40 15.98 11.01 -24.74
CA ALA A 40 15.00 10.63 -25.77
C ALA A 40 13.58 10.52 -25.22
N LEU A 41 13.43 10.03 -23.98
CA LEU A 41 12.13 9.97 -23.30
C LEU A 41 11.58 11.36 -22.99
N LEU A 42 12.42 12.28 -22.50
CA LEU A 42 12.05 13.66 -22.22
C LEU A 42 11.72 14.45 -23.50
N THR A 43 12.44 14.21 -24.60
CA THR A 43 12.07 14.82 -25.88
C THR A 43 10.78 14.26 -26.43
N LEU A 44 10.51 12.96 -26.27
CA LEU A 44 9.27 12.32 -26.72
C LEU A 44 8.06 12.79 -25.91
N ILE A 45 8.21 12.91 -24.58
CA ILE A 45 7.21 13.52 -23.70
C ILE A 45 6.96 14.99 -24.11
N GLY A 46 8.02 15.79 -24.28
CA GLY A 46 7.89 17.17 -24.76
C GLY A 46 7.19 17.28 -26.12
N PHE A 47 7.44 16.33 -27.03
CA PHE A 47 6.79 16.28 -28.34
C PHE A 47 5.30 15.95 -28.24
N VAL A 48 4.90 15.01 -27.39
CA VAL A 48 3.48 14.68 -27.13
C VAL A 48 2.72 15.87 -26.54
N PHE A 49 3.36 16.66 -25.67
CA PHE A 49 2.76 17.87 -25.08
C PHE A 49 2.69 19.06 -26.05
N ILE A 50 3.59 19.16 -27.03
CA ILE A 50 3.55 20.22 -28.07
C ILE A 50 2.34 20.07 -29.00
N PHE A 51 1.88 18.84 -29.25
CA PHE A 51 0.75 18.59 -30.14
C PHE A 51 -0.62 18.76 -29.47
N THR A 52 -0.67 18.95 -28.15
CA THR A 52 -1.92 18.93 -27.39
C THR A 52 -2.46 20.30 -26.96
N ASP A 53 -1.70 21.40 -26.99
CA ASP A 53 -2.31 22.73 -26.82
C ASP A 53 -1.48 23.94 -27.29
N LYS A 54 -2.18 25.02 -27.66
CA LYS A 54 -1.68 26.24 -28.35
C LYS A 54 -0.66 27.09 -27.57
N SER A 55 0.53 26.56 -27.27
CA SER A 55 1.61 27.35 -26.65
C SER A 55 2.84 27.45 -27.55
N VAL A 56 2.88 28.51 -28.37
CA VAL A 56 3.96 28.81 -29.34
C VAL A 56 5.30 29.11 -28.65
N ILE A 57 5.28 29.71 -27.46
CA ILE A 57 6.47 30.14 -26.73
C ILE A 57 7.35 28.97 -26.26
N PRO A 58 6.81 27.96 -25.56
CA PRO A 58 7.63 26.82 -25.15
C PRO A 58 8.13 25.98 -26.33
N PHE A 59 7.39 25.92 -27.43
CA PHE A 59 7.86 25.30 -28.67
C PHE A 59 9.12 26.01 -29.20
N LEU A 60 9.13 27.34 -29.21
CA LEU A 60 10.31 28.12 -29.65
C LEU A 60 11.51 27.94 -28.71
N LEU A 61 11.29 27.85 -27.40
CA LEU A 61 12.37 27.61 -26.43
C LEU A 61 12.95 26.19 -26.56
N PHE A 62 12.09 25.19 -26.77
CA PHE A 62 12.53 23.81 -27.01
C PHE A 62 13.28 23.69 -28.34
N ALA A 63 12.77 24.30 -29.41
CA ALA A 63 13.43 24.34 -30.71
C ALA A 63 14.80 25.05 -30.63
N ALA A 64 14.89 26.15 -29.86
CA ALA A 64 16.16 26.84 -29.62
C ALA A 64 17.16 25.96 -28.86
N ALA A 65 16.73 25.25 -27.81
CA ALA A 65 17.58 24.31 -27.06
C ALA A 65 18.08 23.17 -27.97
N LEU A 66 17.22 22.65 -28.85
CA LEU A 66 17.57 21.60 -29.80
C LEU A 66 18.60 22.09 -30.85
N LEU A 67 18.43 23.31 -31.36
CA LEU A 67 19.34 23.93 -32.30
C LEU A 67 20.75 24.16 -31.72
N VAL A 68 20.87 24.43 -30.43
CA VAL A 68 22.16 24.59 -29.74
C VAL A 68 22.92 23.26 -29.63
N VAL A 69 22.21 22.13 -29.60
CA VAL A 69 22.78 20.80 -29.41
C VAL A 69 23.10 20.11 -30.73
N LEU A 70 22.44 20.50 -31.84
CA LEU A 70 22.62 19.86 -33.15
C LEU A 70 24.02 20.11 -33.76
N PRO A 71 24.80 19.05 -34.10
CA PRO A 71 26.18 19.17 -34.58
C PRO A 71 26.42 20.09 -35.78
N PRO A 72 25.58 20.12 -36.85
CA PRO A 72 25.86 20.95 -38.02
C PRO A 72 25.72 22.45 -37.73
N MET A 73 24.88 22.84 -36.76
CA MET A 73 24.64 24.24 -36.39
C MET A 73 25.69 24.78 -35.41
N GLN A 74 26.32 23.91 -34.62
CA GLN A 74 27.38 24.30 -33.68
C GLN A 74 28.57 24.97 -34.38
N MET A 75 28.95 24.47 -35.56
CA MET A 75 30.05 25.04 -36.37
C MET A 75 29.81 26.49 -36.78
N VAL A 76 28.54 26.88 -36.99
CA VAL A 76 28.17 28.24 -37.42
C VAL A 76 28.15 29.20 -36.23
N TYR A 77 27.58 28.78 -35.09
CA TYR A 77 27.39 29.64 -33.93
C TYR A 77 28.66 29.86 -33.09
N ILE A 78 29.56 28.86 -33.01
CA ILE A 78 30.84 28.93 -32.28
C ILE A 78 31.76 30.05 -32.79
N ASN A 79 31.60 30.45 -34.05
CA ASN A 79 32.38 31.53 -34.64
C ASN A 79 31.86 32.93 -34.29
N HIS A 80 30.59 33.07 -33.89
CA HIS A 80 29.97 34.37 -33.61
C HIS A 80 29.80 34.65 -32.11
N VAL A 81 29.86 33.62 -31.26
CA VAL A 81 29.73 33.77 -29.80
C VAL A 81 30.89 33.06 -29.08
N PRO A 82 32.00 33.78 -28.78
CA PRO A 82 33.25 33.21 -28.25
C PRO A 82 33.13 32.37 -26.97
N PRO A 83 32.30 32.71 -25.96
CA PRO A 83 32.24 31.93 -24.72
C PRO A 83 31.62 30.54 -24.89
N LEU A 84 30.87 30.27 -25.98
CA LEU A 84 30.20 29.00 -26.25
C LEU A 84 31.11 27.91 -26.89
N ARG A 85 32.42 28.14 -26.94
CA ARG A 85 33.41 27.13 -27.40
C ARG A 85 33.54 25.94 -26.46
N PHE A 86 33.23 26.12 -25.18
CA PHE A 86 33.30 25.04 -24.20
C PHE A 86 32.07 24.15 -24.29
N ARG A 87 32.27 22.89 -24.71
CA ARG A 87 31.18 21.90 -24.87
C ARG A 87 30.29 21.77 -23.64
N TYR A 88 30.88 21.83 -22.45
CA TYR A 88 30.15 21.75 -21.18
C TYR A 88 29.25 22.96 -20.93
N LEU A 89 29.64 24.16 -21.38
CA LEU A 89 28.84 25.38 -21.25
C LEU A 89 27.60 25.32 -22.16
N ASN A 90 27.73 24.77 -23.37
CA ASN A 90 26.59 24.58 -24.28
C ASN A 90 25.59 23.55 -23.72
N MET A 91 26.10 22.47 -23.14
CA MET A 91 25.26 21.44 -22.52
C MET A 91 24.52 22.01 -21.29
N PHE A 92 25.22 22.78 -20.45
CA PHE A 92 24.62 23.47 -19.32
C PHE A 92 23.54 24.48 -19.76
N LEU A 93 23.82 25.28 -20.77
CA LEU A 93 22.86 26.25 -21.32
C LEU A 93 21.61 25.56 -21.87
N ALA A 94 21.75 24.42 -22.56
CA ALA A 94 20.63 23.66 -23.06
C ALA A 94 19.75 23.10 -21.92
N VAL A 95 20.35 22.60 -20.85
CA VAL A 95 19.63 22.12 -19.66
C VAL A 95 18.90 23.27 -18.95
N VAL A 96 19.53 24.44 -18.82
CA VAL A 96 18.89 25.63 -18.24
C VAL A 96 17.71 26.09 -19.10
N LEU A 97 17.84 26.14 -20.43
CA LEU A 97 16.75 26.51 -21.33
C LEU A 97 15.58 25.51 -21.26
N MET A 98 15.88 24.22 -21.10
CA MET A 98 14.88 23.17 -20.93
C MET A 98 14.12 23.31 -19.60
N LEU A 99 14.82 23.59 -18.50
CA LEU A 99 14.23 23.87 -17.19
C LEU A 99 13.37 25.14 -17.21
N VAL A 100 13.84 26.22 -17.84
CA VAL A 100 13.06 27.45 -18.00
C VAL A 100 11.79 27.18 -18.81
N GLY A 101 11.87 26.41 -19.90
CA GLY A 101 10.70 25.98 -20.67
C GLY A 101 9.67 25.25 -19.82
N LEU A 102 10.10 24.32 -18.95
CA LEU A 102 9.23 23.60 -18.02
C LEU A 102 8.56 24.52 -16.98
N THR A 103 9.29 25.51 -16.45
CA THR A 103 8.71 26.47 -15.47
C THR A 103 7.69 27.41 -16.10
N VAL A 104 7.88 27.81 -17.36
CA VAL A 104 6.91 28.67 -18.07
C VAL A 104 5.60 27.92 -18.31
N PHE A 105 5.65 26.62 -18.64
CA PHE A 105 4.46 25.77 -18.77
C PHE A 105 3.66 25.65 -17.46
N GLY A 106 4.33 25.56 -16.31
CA GLY A 106 3.67 25.51 -15.00
C GLY A 106 2.93 26.81 -14.65
N SER A 107 3.36 27.95 -15.19
CA SER A 107 2.77 29.26 -14.90
C SER A 107 1.62 29.68 -15.84
N THR A 108 1.57 29.15 -17.07
CA THR A 108 0.49 29.47 -18.02
C THR A 108 -0.81 28.71 -17.76
N ALA A 109 -0.78 27.67 -16.92
CA ALA A 109 -1.98 26.97 -16.46
C ALA A 109 -2.83 27.81 -15.48
N THR A 110 -2.31 28.92 -14.94
CA THR A 110 -2.97 29.71 -13.89
C THR A 110 -3.42 31.11 -14.33
N SER A 111 -3.17 31.55 -15.57
CA SER A 111 -3.36 32.96 -15.96
C SER A 111 -4.13 33.17 -17.28
N ASN A 112 -5.24 32.47 -17.48
CA ASN A 112 -6.20 32.78 -18.56
C ASN A 112 -7.67 32.73 -18.09
N LYS A 113 -7.96 33.30 -16.91
CA LYS A 113 -9.32 33.49 -16.38
C LYS A 113 -9.75 34.97 -16.33
N ALA A 114 -9.36 35.77 -17.32
CA ALA A 114 -9.64 37.22 -17.28
C ALA A 114 -10.60 37.76 -18.36
N ASN A 115 -11.05 36.96 -19.35
CA ASN A 115 -11.96 37.45 -20.40
C ASN A 115 -12.88 36.36 -20.95
N GLN A 116 -13.54 35.61 -20.06
CA GLN A 116 -14.68 34.79 -20.43
C GLN A 116 -15.95 35.55 -19.97
N PRO A 117 -16.98 35.71 -20.82
CA PRO A 117 -18.22 36.34 -20.40
C PRO A 117 -18.71 35.61 -19.15
N SER A 118 -18.94 36.37 -18.08
CA SER A 118 -19.32 35.86 -16.78
C SER A 118 -20.54 34.96 -16.94
N GLU A 119 -20.31 33.65 -16.84
CA GLU A 119 -21.33 32.72 -16.40
C GLU A 119 -21.98 33.36 -15.16
N PRO A 120 -23.33 33.37 -15.06
CA PRO A 120 -23.99 33.88 -13.88
C PRO A 120 -23.32 33.23 -12.68
N THR A 121 -22.69 34.06 -11.84
CA THR A 121 -21.97 33.63 -10.65
C THR A 121 -22.92 32.74 -9.89
N LYS A 122 -22.66 31.42 -9.92
CA LYS A 122 -23.40 30.45 -9.14
C LYS A 122 -23.39 31.03 -7.72
N PRO A 123 -24.56 31.22 -7.07
CA PRO A 123 -24.56 31.69 -5.70
C PRO A 123 -23.57 30.84 -4.90
N ASP A 124 -22.74 31.50 -4.11
CA ASP A 124 -21.72 30.87 -3.27
C ASP A 124 -22.46 30.12 -2.17
N VAL A 125 -22.99 28.94 -2.53
CA VAL A 125 -23.68 28.04 -1.60
C VAL A 125 -22.57 27.47 -0.72
N PRO A 126 -22.60 27.72 0.59
CA PRO A 126 -21.58 27.19 1.48
C PRO A 126 -21.59 25.67 1.40
N ALA A 127 -20.40 25.07 1.30
CA ALA A 127 -20.25 23.63 1.16
C ALA A 127 -20.93 22.91 2.34
N VAL A 128 -21.66 21.84 2.02
CA VAL A 128 -22.24 20.94 3.02
C VAL A 128 -21.11 20.07 3.56
N THR A 129 -20.79 20.14 4.85
CA THR A 129 -19.67 19.39 5.42
C THR A 129 -20.10 18.63 6.66
N LEU A 130 -19.48 17.46 6.85
CA LEU A 130 -19.67 16.65 8.04
C LEU A 130 -18.34 16.61 8.80
N ASN A 131 -18.28 17.37 9.89
CA ASN A 131 -17.07 17.51 10.69
C ASN A 131 -17.06 16.52 11.85
N ALA A 132 -15.86 16.22 12.36
CA ALA A 132 -15.66 15.44 13.58
C ALA A 132 -16.45 14.12 13.62
N VAL A 133 -16.43 13.37 12.51
CA VAL A 133 -17.07 12.05 12.48
C VAL A 133 -16.40 11.13 13.49
N GLN A 134 -17.20 10.49 14.33
CA GLN A 134 -16.81 9.57 15.38
C GLN A 134 -17.56 8.26 15.22
N LEU A 135 -16.90 7.16 15.58
CA LEU A 135 -17.51 5.84 15.66
C LEU A 135 -17.57 5.40 17.12
N CYS A 136 -18.69 4.83 17.55
CA CYS A 136 -18.82 4.27 18.87
C CYS A 136 -19.78 3.07 18.92
N ASN A 137 -19.76 2.32 20.02
CA ASN A 137 -20.69 1.21 20.25
C ASN A 137 -21.88 1.60 21.14
N THR A 138 -21.82 2.75 21.81
CA THR A 138 -22.89 3.28 22.65
C THR A 138 -22.98 4.79 22.54
N LEU A 139 -24.21 5.31 22.57
CA LEU A 139 -24.46 6.75 22.60
C LEU A 139 -24.70 7.24 24.02
N THR A 140 -24.09 8.37 24.36
CA THR A 140 -24.39 9.16 25.56
C THR A 140 -24.91 10.52 25.12
N GLU A 141 -26.19 10.81 25.41
CA GLU A 141 -26.82 12.09 25.04
C GLU A 141 -26.67 12.43 23.54
N ASN A 142 -26.88 11.45 22.65
CA ASN A 142 -26.71 11.56 21.19
C ASN A 142 -25.28 11.86 20.70
N THR A 143 -24.29 11.67 21.57
CA THR A 143 -22.87 11.78 21.22
C THR A 143 -22.14 10.48 21.51
N CYS A 144 -20.99 10.29 20.86
CA CYS A 144 -20.08 9.22 21.22
C CYS A 144 -19.27 9.60 22.46
N ASP A 145 -19.03 8.63 23.34
CA ASP A 145 -18.14 8.77 24.50
C ASP A 145 -16.65 8.76 24.11
N GLY A 146 -16.35 8.26 22.91
CA GLY A 146 -15.03 8.27 22.30
C GLY A 146 -15.10 8.01 20.79
N ASP A 147 -13.97 8.15 20.11
CA ASP A 147 -13.81 7.79 18.70
C ASP A 147 -13.08 6.43 18.63
N TYR A 148 -13.85 5.36 18.44
CA TYR A 148 -13.33 3.99 18.42
C TYR A 148 -13.02 3.54 17.00
N ASN A 149 -11.83 3.00 16.80
CA ASN A 149 -11.40 2.37 15.55
C ASN A 149 -11.23 0.85 15.67
N LEU A 150 -11.56 0.26 16.83
CA LEU A 150 -11.45 -1.16 17.11
C LEU A 150 -12.79 -1.70 17.60
N PHE A 151 -13.30 -2.74 16.96
CA PHE A 151 -14.56 -3.40 17.31
C PHE A 151 -14.37 -4.91 17.43
N THR A 152 -15.23 -5.57 18.20
CA THR A 152 -15.27 -7.04 18.26
C THR A 152 -16.16 -7.58 17.15
N ARG A 153 -15.88 -8.80 16.66
CA ARG A 153 -16.72 -9.48 15.67
C ARG A 153 -18.20 -9.62 16.08
N ASP A 154 -18.46 -9.69 17.39
CA ASP A 154 -19.80 -9.85 17.97
C ASP A 154 -20.51 -8.51 18.24
N ILE A 155 -19.96 -7.39 17.74
CA ILE A 155 -20.60 -6.09 17.92
C ILE A 155 -21.96 -6.07 17.21
N SER A 156 -23.01 -5.72 17.95
CA SER A 156 -24.37 -5.69 17.40
C SER A 156 -24.67 -4.41 16.64
N GLU A 157 -24.08 -3.28 17.07
CA GLU A 157 -24.37 -1.96 16.53
C GLU A 157 -23.12 -1.07 16.57
N ILE A 158 -22.92 -0.29 15.50
CA ILE A 158 -21.93 0.78 15.41
C ILE A 158 -22.70 2.07 15.14
N PHE A 159 -22.50 3.06 16.01
CA PHE A 159 -23.04 4.40 15.84
C PHE A 159 -21.99 5.27 15.16
N ILE A 160 -22.45 6.04 14.17
CA ILE A 160 -21.63 6.99 13.43
C ILE A 160 -22.23 8.36 13.70
N VAL A 161 -21.49 9.18 14.43
CA VAL A 161 -21.92 10.52 14.85
C VAL A 161 -21.02 11.56 14.21
N GLY A 162 -21.57 12.70 13.81
CA GLY A 162 -20.78 13.81 13.28
C GLY A 162 -21.49 15.14 13.48
N THR A 163 -20.76 16.23 13.33
CA THR A 163 -21.31 17.58 13.40
C THR A 163 -21.60 18.09 11.99
N PRO A 164 -22.87 18.20 11.60
CA PRO A 164 -23.25 18.69 10.28
C PRO A 164 -23.09 20.21 10.20
N GLU A 165 -22.59 20.71 9.06
CA GLU A 165 -22.53 22.13 8.74
C GLU A 165 -23.20 22.37 7.39
N ASN A 166 -24.11 23.35 7.32
CA ASN A 166 -24.91 23.69 6.13
C ASN A 166 -25.76 22.54 5.56
N PHE A 167 -26.07 21.51 6.35
CA PHE A 167 -26.99 20.43 5.98
C PHE A 167 -28.44 20.94 5.92
N ALA A 168 -29.09 20.76 4.77
CA ALA A 168 -30.55 20.85 4.71
C ALA A 168 -31.17 19.63 5.40
N GLU A 169 -32.35 19.79 6.03
CA GLU A 169 -33.02 18.71 6.79
C GLU A 169 -33.32 17.46 5.94
N ASP A 170 -33.45 17.61 4.62
CA ASP A 170 -33.72 16.55 3.64
C ASP A 170 -32.45 16.02 2.94
N THR A 171 -31.26 16.42 3.39
CA THR A 171 -30.00 15.97 2.81
C THR A 171 -29.81 14.47 3.03
N ALA A 172 -29.90 13.70 1.96
CA ALA A 172 -29.63 12.27 2.00
C ALA A 172 -28.12 11.99 2.09
N VAL A 173 -27.73 11.06 2.97
CA VAL A 173 -26.36 10.59 3.11
C VAL A 173 -26.32 9.07 2.96
N THR A 174 -25.44 8.60 2.09
CA THR A 174 -25.17 7.19 1.85
C THR A 174 -23.96 6.75 2.66
N LEU A 175 -24.16 5.74 3.51
CA LEU A 175 -23.12 4.97 4.17
C LEU A 175 -22.70 3.83 3.26
N GLU A 176 -21.44 3.81 2.87
CA GLU A 176 -20.79 2.69 2.21
C GLU A 176 -19.75 2.10 3.16
N ILE A 177 -19.78 0.79 3.35
CA ILE A 177 -18.76 0.06 4.12
C ILE A 177 -18.09 -0.93 3.19
N THR A 178 -16.78 -0.80 3.09
CA THR A 178 -15.91 -1.66 2.31
C THR A 178 -15.09 -2.50 3.28
N TYR A 179 -15.07 -3.81 3.06
CA TYR A 179 -14.29 -4.78 3.82
C TYR A 179 -13.10 -5.25 2.99
N SER A 180 -11.92 -5.29 3.59
CA SER A 180 -10.70 -5.81 2.96
C SER A 180 -10.30 -7.12 3.65
N ASP A 181 -10.44 -8.22 2.92
CA ASP A 181 -10.05 -9.57 3.35
C ASP A 181 -8.55 -9.83 3.20
N GLU A 182 -7.92 -9.19 2.22
CA GLU A 182 -6.47 -9.16 2.01
C GLU A 182 -6.01 -7.72 1.73
N PRO A 183 -4.71 -7.40 1.82
CA PRO A 183 -4.21 -6.04 1.58
C PRO A 183 -4.52 -5.45 0.19
N GLN A 184 -5.03 -6.25 -0.76
CA GLN A 184 -5.26 -5.84 -2.15
C GLN A 184 -6.67 -6.14 -2.67
N THR A 185 -7.53 -6.76 -1.88
CA THR A 185 -8.91 -7.07 -2.26
C THR A 185 -9.86 -6.38 -1.31
N SER A 186 -10.82 -5.64 -1.87
CA SER A 186 -11.78 -4.87 -1.10
C SER A 186 -13.17 -5.07 -1.69
N THR A 187 -14.15 -5.37 -0.85
CA THR A 187 -15.54 -5.65 -1.24
C THR A 187 -16.49 -4.73 -0.50
N VAL A 188 -17.46 -4.15 -1.21
CA VAL A 188 -18.51 -3.35 -0.56
C VAL A 188 -19.48 -4.30 0.12
N VAL A 189 -19.48 -4.31 1.45
CA VAL A 189 -20.33 -5.19 2.29
C VAL A 189 -21.62 -4.49 2.74
N LYS A 190 -21.66 -3.16 2.67
CA LYS A 190 -22.86 -2.38 2.98
C LYS A 190 -22.92 -1.13 2.11
N ASN A 191 -24.12 -0.81 1.64
CA ASN A 191 -24.44 0.46 0.99
C ASN A 191 -25.88 0.82 1.38
N GLU A 192 -26.06 1.87 2.18
CA GLU A 192 -27.36 2.27 2.71
C GLU A 192 -27.50 3.79 2.73
N THR A 193 -28.64 4.29 2.22
CA THR A 193 -28.94 5.73 2.16
C THR A 193 -29.92 6.14 3.24
N PHE A 194 -29.54 7.13 4.03
CA PHE A 194 -30.33 7.74 5.07
C PHE A 194 -30.87 9.09 4.61
N THR A 195 -32.18 9.25 4.57
CA THR A 195 -32.85 10.48 4.09
C THR A 195 -33.05 11.54 5.18
N THR A 196 -32.94 11.16 6.45
CA THR A 196 -33.07 12.07 7.61
C THR A 196 -32.01 11.72 8.66
N PRO A 197 -30.72 11.91 8.36
CA PRO A 197 -29.65 11.50 9.26
C PRO A 197 -29.40 12.49 10.41
N ILE A 198 -30.06 13.65 10.42
CA ILE A 198 -29.90 14.66 11.48
C ILE A 198 -30.92 14.43 12.60
N GLN A 199 -30.43 14.14 13.80
CA GLN A 199 -31.21 13.93 15.01
C GLN A 199 -30.71 14.90 16.08
N ASP A 200 -31.62 15.69 16.66
CA ASP A 200 -31.30 16.69 17.71
C ASP A 200 -30.14 17.64 17.34
N GLY A 201 -30.02 17.99 16.06
CA GLY A 201 -28.98 18.89 15.52
C GLY A 201 -27.62 18.23 15.27
N GLN A 202 -27.48 16.92 15.48
CA GLN A 202 -26.29 16.14 15.18
C GLN A 202 -26.56 15.17 14.03
N PHE A 203 -25.55 14.86 13.23
CA PHE A 203 -25.62 13.75 12.30
C PHE A 203 -25.45 12.46 13.10
N GLN A 204 -26.40 11.54 12.95
CA GLN A 204 -26.40 10.28 13.66
C GLN A 204 -27.01 9.20 12.78
N VAL A 205 -26.20 8.20 12.47
CA VAL A 205 -26.66 6.98 11.77
C VAL A 205 -26.22 5.75 12.55
N LYS A 206 -27.07 4.72 12.49
CA LYS A 206 -26.86 3.45 13.17
C LYS A 206 -26.60 2.37 12.13
N TYR A 207 -25.45 1.71 12.24
CA TYR A 207 -25.12 0.54 11.45
C TYR A 207 -25.28 -0.72 12.30
N THR A 208 -26.15 -1.63 11.86
CA THR A 208 -26.37 -2.95 12.48
C THR A 208 -25.84 -4.00 11.50
N PRO A 209 -24.59 -4.50 11.68
CA PRO A 209 -24.05 -5.53 10.80
C PRO A 209 -24.81 -6.85 10.95
N GLU A 210 -25.09 -7.52 9.83
CA GLU A 210 -25.58 -8.92 9.85
C GLU A 210 -24.46 -9.88 10.24
N SER A 211 -23.26 -9.63 9.71
CA SER A 211 -22.02 -10.29 10.08
C SER A 211 -20.88 -9.30 9.95
N LEU A 212 -19.92 -9.35 10.87
CA LEU A 212 -18.73 -8.52 10.82
C LEU A 212 -17.48 -9.41 10.92
N PRO A 213 -17.04 -10.02 9.79
CA PRO A 213 -15.79 -10.80 9.76
C PRO A 213 -14.60 -10.04 10.34
N VAL A 214 -13.67 -10.77 10.94
CA VAL A 214 -12.41 -10.21 11.43
C VAL A 214 -11.61 -9.66 10.24
N GLY A 215 -11.10 -8.43 10.37
CA GLY A 215 -10.31 -7.76 9.35
C GLY A 215 -10.48 -6.23 9.36
N SER A 216 -10.07 -5.60 8.27
CA SER A 216 -10.06 -4.14 8.13
C SER A 216 -11.24 -3.63 7.31
N TYR A 217 -11.80 -2.50 7.73
CA TYR A 217 -12.95 -1.87 7.11
C TYR A 217 -12.68 -0.40 6.83
N GLU A 218 -13.21 0.07 5.70
CA GLU A 218 -13.31 1.48 5.36
C GLU A 218 -14.79 1.86 5.30
N LEU A 219 -15.15 2.86 6.09
CA LEU A 219 -16.44 3.51 6.10
C LEU A 219 -16.34 4.81 5.30
N ALA A 220 -17.25 4.99 4.35
CA ALA A 220 -17.38 6.22 3.57
C ALA A 220 -18.81 6.77 3.69
N LEU A 221 -18.93 8.02 4.10
CA LEU A 221 -20.17 8.79 4.05
C LEU A 221 -20.16 9.66 2.80
N LYS A 222 -21.14 9.47 1.92
CA LYS A 222 -21.26 10.13 0.62
C LYS A 222 -22.61 10.85 0.53
N SER A 223 -22.70 11.96 -0.17
CA SER A 223 -23.96 12.64 -0.48
C SER A 223 -23.90 13.24 -1.88
N GLU A 224 -25.06 13.35 -2.52
CA GLU A 224 -25.21 14.07 -3.78
C GLU A 224 -25.46 15.58 -3.57
N ALA A 225 -25.55 16.03 -2.31
CA ALA A 225 -25.69 17.45 -1.99
C ALA A 225 -24.51 18.25 -2.55
N GLU A 226 -24.81 19.43 -3.07
CA GLU A 226 -23.82 20.28 -3.71
C GLU A 226 -22.72 20.68 -2.71
N GLY A 227 -21.47 20.44 -3.09
CA GLY A 227 -20.30 20.77 -2.26
C GLY A 227 -20.04 19.79 -1.12
N PHE A 228 -20.74 18.65 -1.06
CA PHE A 228 -20.45 17.63 -0.06
C PHE A 228 -19.13 16.91 -0.34
N GLU A 229 -18.19 17.02 0.61
CA GLU A 229 -16.95 16.26 0.59
C GLU A 229 -17.15 14.90 1.29
N PRO A 230 -16.88 13.76 0.63
CA PRO A 230 -16.99 12.46 1.25
C PRO A 230 -16.09 12.34 2.49
N VAL A 231 -16.65 11.79 3.57
CA VAL A 231 -15.88 11.52 4.79
C VAL A 231 -15.53 10.05 4.84
N THR A 232 -14.25 9.73 4.99
CA THR A 232 -13.76 8.35 5.15
C THR A 232 -13.18 8.11 6.53
N LYS A 233 -13.42 6.92 7.06
CA LYS A 233 -12.92 6.41 8.36
C LYS A 233 -12.52 4.96 8.19
N THR A 234 -11.43 4.56 8.83
CA THR A 234 -11.06 3.16 8.91
C THR A 234 -11.31 2.62 10.31
N PHE A 235 -11.73 1.37 10.39
CA PHE A 235 -11.82 0.63 11.65
C PHE A 235 -11.45 -0.84 11.43
N GLU A 236 -11.09 -1.51 12.51
CA GLU A 236 -10.69 -2.91 12.49
C GLU A 236 -11.62 -3.72 13.39
N VAL A 237 -11.80 -4.97 12.99
CA VAL A 237 -12.64 -5.94 13.70
C VAL A 237 -11.78 -7.09 14.15
N TRP A 238 -11.78 -7.33 15.45
CA TRP A 238 -10.96 -8.32 16.13
C TRP A 238 -11.82 -9.45 16.70
N PRO A 239 -11.25 -10.66 16.88
CA PRO A 239 -12.04 -11.84 17.24
C PRO A 239 -12.69 -11.73 18.62
N ASN A 240 -12.05 -11.05 19.58
CA ASN A 240 -12.58 -10.88 20.93
C ASN A 240 -12.05 -9.60 21.60
N LYS A 241 -12.60 -9.30 22.78
CA LYS A 241 -12.27 -8.09 23.55
C LYS A 241 -10.84 -8.07 24.10
N ASP A 242 -10.28 -9.23 24.46
CA ASP A 242 -8.94 -9.30 25.06
C ASP A 242 -7.88 -8.76 24.08
N TRP A 243 -8.04 -9.02 22.78
CA TRP A 243 -7.20 -8.45 21.73
C TRP A 243 -7.32 -6.93 21.64
N ILE A 244 -8.56 -6.42 21.63
CA ILE A 244 -8.82 -4.97 21.57
C ILE A 244 -8.20 -4.29 22.79
N ASP A 245 -8.40 -4.82 23.98
CA ASP A 245 -7.87 -4.26 25.22
C ASP A 245 -6.33 -4.27 25.21
N ALA A 246 -5.71 -5.32 24.64
CA ALA A 246 -4.26 -5.40 24.50
C ALA A 246 -3.71 -4.33 23.53
N ILE A 247 -4.38 -4.10 22.39
CA ILE A 247 -4.00 -3.09 21.39
C ILE A 247 -4.24 -1.67 21.93
N ALA A 248 -5.45 -1.40 22.42
CA ALA A 248 -5.84 -0.09 22.95
C ALA A 248 -4.99 0.30 24.18
N GLY A 249 -4.66 -0.68 25.02
CA GLY A 249 -3.77 -0.51 26.18
C GLY A 249 -2.30 -0.33 25.81
N LYS A 250 -1.93 -0.36 24.51
CA LYS A 250 -0.53 -0.31 24.02
C LYS A 250 0.38 -1.34 24.68
N THR A 251 -0.19 -2.50 25.02
CA THR A 251 0.56 -3.62 25.60
C THR A 251 1.29 -4.44 24.53
N LYS A 252 0.90 -4.24 23.26
CA LYS A 252 1.56 -4.82 22.09
C LYS A 252 2.47 -3.79 21.42
N PRO A 253 3.67 -4.18 20.96
CA PRO A 253 4.57 -3.29 20.23
C PRO A 253 4.00 -2.91 18.87
N GLU A 254 4.49 -1.81 18.29
CA GLU A 254 4.37 -1.59 16.85
C GLU A 254 5.47 -2.38 16.14
N VAL A 255 5.13 -3.03 15.03
CA VAL A 255 6.09 -3.85 14.27
C VAL A 255 6.07 -3.50 12.78
N ASP A 256 7.26 -3.56 12.17
CA ASP A 256 7.44 -3.34 10.73
C ASP A 256 7.18 -4.59 9.89
N THR A 257 7.11 -5.77 10.52
CA THR A 257 6.73 -7.02 9.84
C THR A 257 5.28 -6.95 9.38
N GLU A 258 5.01 -7.46 8.18
CA GLU A 258 3.66 -7.47 7.60
C GLU A 258 3.28 -8.87 7.14
N LEU A 259 2.01 -9.24 7.36
CA LEU A 259 1.41 -10.44 6.79
C LEU A 259 0.84 -10.07 5.41
N LYS A 260 1.28 -10.76 4.36
CA LYS A 260 0.87 -10.43 2.98
C LYS A 260 -0.29 -11.27 2.49
N ALA A 261 -0.22 -12.57 2.73
CA ALA A 261 -1.20 -13.53 2.27
C ALA A 261 -1.14 -14.81 3.10
N MET A 262 -2.20 -15.60 3.05
CA MET A 262 -2.32 -16.86 3.76
C MET A 262 -2.97 -17.91 2.85
N ARG A 263 -2.49 -19.14 2.92
CA ARG A 263 -3.02 -20.28 2.16
C ARG A 263 -3.26 -21.47 3.06
N LEU A 264 -4.29 -22.25 2.75
CA LEU A 264 -4.57 -23.52 3.38
C LEU A 264 -4.43 -24.67 2.39
N CYS A 265 -3.86 -25.78 2.86
CA CYS A 265 -3.70 -26.98 2.06
C CYS A 265 -3.59 -28.24 2.92
N VAL A 266 -3.61 -29.40 2.26
CA VAL A 266 -3.27 -30.69 2.85
C VAL A 266 -1.88 -31.07 2.37
N ASP A 267 -0.90 -31.14 3.27
CA ASP A 267 0.38 -31.78 2.98
C ASP A 267 0.37 -33.20 3.55
N THR A 268 0.73 -34.17 2.70
CA THR A 268 0.82 -35.59 3.07
C THR A 268 2.06 -35.92 3.88
N GLN A 269 3.01 -34.99 3.98
CA GLN A 269 4.20 -35.15 4.81
C GLN A 269 4.08 -34.35 6.11
N PRO A 270 3.97 -35.01 7.27
CA PRO A 270 3.89 -34.32 8.54
C PRO A 270 5.20 -33.55 8.80
N ILE A 271 5.08 -32.25 9.03
CA ILE A 271 6.16 -31.43 9.58
C ILE A 271 6.05 -31.38 11.11
N ALA A 272 7.18 -31.05 11.76
CA ALA A 272 7.14 -30.60 13.16
C ALA A 272 6.27 -29.34 13.25
N ALA A 273 5.68 -29.07 14.42
CA ALA A 273 4.74 -27.97 14.61
C ALA A 273 5.42 -26.61 14.33
N GLY A 274 5.27 -26.12 13.09
CA GLY A 274 5.98 -24.95 12.58
C GLY A 274 7.20 -25.35 11.73
N THR A 275 7.27 -24.84 10.51
CA THR A 275 8.49 -24.85 9.70
C THR A 275 8.69 -23.46 9.11
N GLU A 276 9.82 -22.87 9.45
CA GLU A 276 10.24 -21.57 8.97
C GLU A 276 10.82 -21.65 7.56
N THR A 277 10.57 -20.62 6.74
CA THR A 277 11.09 -20.58 5.38
C THR A 277 11.54 -19.17 4.98
N THR A 278 12.60 -19.12 4.17
CA THR A 278 13.10 -17.91 3.52
C THR A 278 12.41 -17.64 2.17
N ALA A 279 11.55 -18.55 1.72
CA ALA A 279 10.64 -18.33 0.60
C ALA A 279 9.35 -17.64 1.06
N SER A 280 8.71 -16.88 0.17
CA SER A 280 7.41 -16.22 0.37
C SER A 280 6.29 -17.19 0.77
N PHE A 281 6.25 -18.35 0.09
CA PHE A 281 5.39 -19.48 0.42
C PHE A 281 6.23 -20.74 0.37
N SER A 282 5.83 -21.76 1.11
CA SER A 282 6.35 -23.10 0.96
C SER A 282 5.82 -23.75 -0.32
N ASP A 283 6.68 -24.45 -1.06
CA ASP A 283 6.25 -25.31 -2.17
C ASP A 283 5.27 -26.41 -1.73
N ARG A 284 5.17 -26.66 -0.42
CA ARG A 284 4.24 -27.61 0.20
C ARG A 284 2.78 -27.15 0.12
N CYS A 285 2.53 -25.84 0.00
CA CYS A 285 1.19 -25.26 -0.10
C CYS A 285 0.98 -24.57 -1.45
N ALA A 286 1.27 -25.30 -2.53
CA ALA A 286 1.21 -24.77 -3.89
C ALA A 286 -0.19 -24.32 -4.33
N LYS A 287 -1.25 -24.90 -3.74
CA LYS A 287 -2.64 -24.55 -4.03
C LYS A 287 -3.35 -24.21 -2.73
N ASP A 288 -4.01 -23.06 -2.74
CA ASP A 288 -4.94 -22.67 -1.69
C ASP A 288 -6.27 -23.42 -1.85
N LEU A 289 -6.75 -23.99 -0.75
CA LEU A 289 -7.95 -24.83 -0.68
C LEU A 289 -8.91 -24.28 0.37
N ASP A 290 -10.19 -24.30 0.04
CA ASP A 290 -11.30 -23.82 0.88
C ASP A 290 -12.19 -24.96 1.39
N THR A 291 -11.97 -26.19 0.94
CA THR A 291 -12.83 -27.33 1.22
C THR A 291 -11.99 -28.57 1.49
N PHE A 292 -12.29 -29.24 2.60
CA PHE A 292 -11.63 -30.48 3.03
C PHE A 292 -12.67 -31.50 3.50
N THR A 293 -12.23 -32.74 3.71
CA THR A 293 -13.04 -33.84 4.23
C THR A 293 -12.69 -34.11 5.69
N SER A 294 -13.64 -34.62 6.48
CA SER A 294 -13.50 -34.81 7.94
C SER A 294 -12.50 -35.89 8.36
N ASP A 295 -11.98 -36.67 7.40
CA ASP A 295 -10.88 -37.63 7.61
C ASP A 295 -9.50 -36.97 7.54
N VAL A 296 -9.41 -35.68 7.21
CA VAL A 296 -8.16 -34.93 7.28
C VAL A 296 -7.72 -34.79 8.74
N GLU A 297 -6.51 -35.27 9.07
CA GLU A 297 -5.97 -35.15 10.43
C GLU A 297 -5.14 -33.88 10.63
N VAL A 298 -4.57 -33.36 9.53
CA VAL A 298 -3.64 -32.23 9.53
C VAL A 298 -3.94 -31.32 8.35
N LEU A 299 -4.23 -30.05 8.63
CA LEU A 299 -4.21 -28.97 7.66
C LEU A 299 -2.92 -28.16 7.83
N GLN A 300 -2.39 -27.64 6.73
CA GLN A 300 -1.27 -26.71 6.76
C GLN A 300 -1.78 -25.30 6.46
N VAL A 301 -1.28 -24.33 7.22
CA VAL A 301 -1.49 -22.90 7.01
C VAL A 301 -0.15 -22.30 6.64
N ASP A 302 -0.03 -21.81 5.43
CA ASP A 302 1.18 -21.19 4.89
C ASP A 302 0.95 -19.68 4.82
N VAL A 303 1.74 -18.91 5.57
CA VAL A 303 1.61 -17.46 5.67
C VAL A 303 2.81 -16.80 5.04
N GLU A 304 2.58 -15.86 4.13
CA GLU A 304 3.62 -15.00 3.57
C GLU A 304 3.86 -13.79 4.48
N LEU A 305 5.14 -13.55 4.78
CA LEU A 305 5.63 -12.47 5.61
C LEU A 305 6.51 -11.53 4.79
N GLU A 306 6.36 -10.22 4.98
CA GLU A 306 7.36 -9.25 4.55
C GLU A 306 8.37 -9.03 5.68
N ASP A 307 9.58 -9.56 5.48
CA ASP A 307 10.76 -9.39 6.34
C ASP A 307 10.47 -9.44 7.85
N ALA A 308 10.25 -10.65 8.37
CA ALA A 308 10.10 -10.87 9.79
C ALA A 308 11.26 -10.24 10.59
N LYS A 309 10.94 -9.49 11.64
CA LYS A 309 11.91 -8.90 12.56
C LYS A 309 12.06 -9.78 13.80
N ASP A 310 13.25 -9.73 14.39
CA ASP A 310 13.53 -10.46 15.63
C ASP A 310 12.60 -10.03 16.75
N GLY A 311 12.09 -10.99 17.53
CA GLY A 311 11.18 -10.76 18.64
C GLY A 311 9.72 -10.45 18.25
N VAL A 312 9.36 -10.52 16.97
CA VAL A 312 7.95 -10.46 16.53
C VAL A 312 7.30 -11.81 16.77
N GLN A 313 6.09 -11.80 17.33
CA GLN A 313 5.32 -13.02 17.56
C GLN A 313 4.16 -13.12 16.56
N LEU A 314 3.95 -14.32 16.02
CA LEU A 314 2.84 -14.67 15.14
C LEU A 314 1.89 -15.62 15.88
N THR A 315 0.63 -15.24 15.95
CA THR A 315 -0.44 -16.02 16.58
C THR A 315 -1.39 -16.55 15.52
N PHE A 316 -1.58 -17.87 15.53
CA PHE A 316 -2.62 -18.55 14.79
C PHE A 316 -3.80 -18.84 15.71
N ALA A 317 -4.99 -18.40 15.35
CA ALA A 317 -6.22 -18.75 16.05
C ALA A 317 -7.20 -19.33 15.04
N TRP A 318 -7.87 -20.43 15.36
CA TRP A 318 -8.90 -20.95 14.49
C TRP A 318 -10.21 -21.24 15.22
N PHE A 319 -11.29 -21.01 14.50
CA PHE A 319 -12.64 -20.95 15.00
C PHE A 319 -13.52 -21.90 14.21
N TYR A 320 -14.51 -22.47 14.90
CA TYR A 320 -15.59 -23.25 14.32
C TYR A 320 -16.88 -22.44 14.38
N GLN A 321 -17.65 -22.44 13.30
CA GLN A 321 -18.95 -21.79 13.29
C GLN A 321 -20.02 -22.75 13.81
N ASN A 322 -20.69 -22.36 14.91
CA ASN A 322 -21.81 -23.09 15.47
C ASN A 322 -23.07 -22.96 14.58
N ASP A 323 -24.06 -23.82 14.82
CA ASP A 323 -25.34 -23.83 14.10
C ASP A 323 -26.13 -22.51 14.21
N ASP A 324 -25.90 -21.72 15.27
CA ASP A 324 -26.51 -20.40 15.48
C ASP A 324 -25.76 -19.27 14.75
N GLY A 325 -24.68 -19.60 14.03
CA GLY A 325 -23.83 -18.66 13.29
C GLY A 325 -22.70 -18.05 14.12
N SER A 326 -22.66 -18.28 15.44
CA SER A 326 -21.60 -17.80 16.32
C SER A 326 -20.27 -18.52 16.07
N TRP A 327 -19.16 -17.84 16.34
CA TRP A 327 -17.82 -18.41 16.18
C TRP A 327 -17.24 -18.81 17.51
N GLN A 328 -16.93 -20.10 17.66
CA GLN A 328 -16.24 -20.64 18.83
C GLN A 328 -14.75 -20.79 18.54
N GLU A 329 -13.89 -20.25 19.40
CA GLU A 329 -12.45 -20.52 19.34
C GLU A 329 -12.19 -22.01 19.64
N VAL A 330 -11.56 -22.70 18.69
CA VAL A 330 -11.17 -24.10 18.85
C VAL A 330 -9.80 -24.17 19.51
N LYS A 331 -8.86 -23.36 19.01
CA LYS A 331 -7.48 -23.33 19.50
C LYS A 331 -6.74 -22.09 19.02
N THR A 332 -5.80 -21.66 19.86
CA THR A 332 -4.86 -20.58 19.56
C THR A 332 -3.43 -21.04 19.85
N LYS A 333 -2.49 -20.59 19.01
CA LYS A 333 -1.06 -20.86 19.17
C LYS A 333 -0.22 -19.66 18.74
N THR A 334 0.59 -19.17 19.68
CA THR A 334 1.61 -18.14 19.44
C THR A 334 2.98 -18.77 19.23
N ILE A 335 3.75 -18.18 18.32
CA ILE A 335 5.09 -18.61 17.92
C ILE A 335 5.97 -17.36 17.77
N ASP A 336 7.21 -17.44 18.24
CA ASP A 336 8.22 -16.40 18.01
C ASP A 336 8.77 -16.55 16.57
N LEU A 337 8.82 -15.46 15.81
CA LEU A 337 9.41 -15.45 14.46
C LEU A 337 10.91 -15.21 14.53
N GLU A 338 11.68 -15.97 13.77
CA GLU A 338 13.09 -15.66 13.52
C GLU A 338 13.25 -14.47 12.55
N LEU A 339 14.39 -13.78 12.67
CA LEU A 339 14.74 -12.66 11.80
C LEU A 339 14.91 -13.10 10.34
N GLY A 340 14.28 -12.37 9.41
CA GLY A 340 14.46 -12.55 7.97
C GLY A 340 13.62 -13.66 7.34
N LEU A 341 12.65 -14.20 8.08
CA LEU A 341 11.65 -15.09 7.52
C LEU A 341 10.74 -14.36 6.54
N ARG A 342 10.41 -15.05 5.46
CA ARG A 342 9.51 -14.56 4.39
C ARG A 342 8.25 -15.42 4.27
N GLY A 343 8.22 -16.56 4.95
CA GLY A 343 7.02 -17.36 5.07
C GLY A 343 7.07 -18.23 6.32
N PHE A 344 5.91 -18.66 6.76
CA PHE A 344 5.76 -19.52 7.92
C PHE A 344 4.68 -20.58 7.67
N LEU A 345 5.06 -21.86 7.79
CA LEU A 345 4.15 -22.99 7.61
C LEU A 345 3.76 -23.58 8.97
N TYR A 346 2.48 -23.52 9.30
CA TYR A 346 1.93 -24.04 10.55
C TYR A 346 1.00 -25.23 10.32
N SER A 347 1.11 -26.27 11.15
CA SER A 347 0.21 -27.44 11.08
C SER A 347 -0.94 -27.34 12.09
N LEU A 348 -2.16 -27.22 11.58
CA LEU A 348 -3.40 -27.36 12.33
C LEU A 348 -3.74 -28.84 12.50
N ARG A 349 -3.72 -29.32 13.75
CA ARG A 349 -4.15 -30.68 14.11
C ARG A 349 -5.36 -30.61 15.01
N ALA A 350 -6.46 -31.20 14.58
CA ALA A 350 -7.72 -31.28 15.32
C ALA A 350 -8.54 -32.47 14.82
N ASP A 351 -9.50 -32.90 15.63
CA ASP A 351 -10.55 -33.82 15.19
C ASP A 351 -11.63 -32.98 14.48
N PHE A 352 -11.47 -32.77 13.17
CA PHE A 352 -12.33 -31.86 12.41
C PHE A 352 -13.76 -32.42 12.27
N VAL A 353 -14.71 -31.78 12.95
CA VAL A 353 -16.14 -32.03 12.71
C VAL A 353 -16.60 -31.31 11.45
N PRO A 354 -17.55 -31.85 10.68
CA PRO A 354 -18.12 -31.14 9.53
C PRO A 354 -18.70 -29.77 9.90
N GLY A 355 -18.51 -28.78 9.03
CA GLY A 355 -18.98 -27.41 9.21
C GLY A 355 -18.01 -26.36 8.68
N ASN A 356 -18.29 -25.09 8.99
CA ASN A 356 -17.48 -23.96 8.56
C ASN A 356 -16.44 -23.61 9.62
N TYR A 357 -15.25 -23.27 9.15
CA TYR A 357 -14.12 -22.89 9.97
C TYR A 357 -13.50 -21.59 9.45
N GLU A 358 -12.77 -20.95 10.34
CA GLU A 358 -11.98 -19.76 10.08
C GLU A 358 -10.63 -19.95 10.75
N VAL A 359 -9.56 -19.58 10.07
CA VAL A 359 -8.25 -19.41 10.68
C VAL A 359 -7.78 -17.98 10.49
N LEU A 360 -7.20 -17.45 11.55
CA LEU A 360 -6.62 -16.13 11.63
C LEU A 360 -5.11 -16.27 11.83
N ALA A 361 -4.34 -15.49 11.10
CA ALA A 361 -2.93 -15.26 11.36
C ALA A 361 -2.76 -13.80 11.80
N MET A 362 -2.15 -13.58 12.96
CA MET A 362 -2.13 -12.28 13.62
C MET A 362 -0.74 -12.00 14.16
N LEU A 363 -0.15 -10.86 13.81
CA LEU A 363 1.05 -10.40 14.49
C LEU A 363 0.64 -9.84 15.85
N GLU A 364 1.41 -10.16 16.89
CA GLU A 364 1.22 -9.62 18.24
C GLU A 364 1.66 -8.15 18.30
N ALA A 365 1.00 -7.30 17.52
CA ALA A 365 1.37 -5.92 17.28
C ALA A 365 0.14 -5.00 17.21
N SER A 366 0.30 -3.74 17.59
CA SER A 366 -0.81 -2.78 17.67
C SER A 366 -1.18 -2.12 16.35
N ASN A 367 -0.38 -2.29 15.31
CA ASN A 367 -0.49 -1.60 14.03
C ASN A 367 -0.67 -2.55 12.83
N ARG A 368 -0.95 -3.83 13.08
CA ARG A 368 -1.04 -4.85 12.03
C ARG A 368 -2.37 -5.60 12.13
N PRO A 369 -3.25 -5.49 11.13
CA PRO A 369 -4.51 -6.21 11.14
C PRO A 369 -4.27 -7.71 10.96
N PRO A 370 -5.21 -8.55 11.43
CA PRO A 370 -5.17 -9.99 11.23
C PRO A 370 -5.43 -10.36 9.75
N LEU A 371 -4.76 -11.40 9.25
CA LEU A 371 -5.19 -12.10 8.03
C LEU A 371 -6.21 -13.16 8.37
N ARG A 372 -7.18 -13.35 7.47
CA ARG A 372 -8.29 -14.28 7.64
C ARG A 372 -8.40 -15.23 6.46
N HIS A 373 -8.67 -16.51 6.74
CA HIS A 373 -9.01 -17.50 5.73
C HIS A 373 -10.15 -18.39 6.24
N THR A 374 -11.15 -18.65 5.40
CA THR A 374 -12.29 -19.51 5.73
C THR A 374 -12.31 -20.76 4.90
N PHE A 375 -12.69 -21.86 5.53
CA PHE A 375 -12.78 -23.15 4.87
C PHE A 375 -13.93 -24.00 5.42
N THR A 376 -14.33 -25.02 4.66
CA THR A 376 -15.40 -25.94 5.00
C THR A 376 -14.85 -27.35 5.17
N ILE A 377 -15.24 -28.02 6.26
CA ILE A 377 -15.04 -29.46 6.44
C ILE A 377 -16.33 -30.17 6.06
N THR A 378 -16.25 -31.06 5.09
CA THR A 378 -17.34 -31.93 4.64
C THR A 378 -17.21 -33.32 5.24
N LYS A 379 -18.31 -34.07 5.34
CA LYS A 379 -18.27 -35.43 5.85
C LYS A 379 -17.50 -36.33 4.87
N SER A 380 -16.54 -37.11 5.36
CA SER A 380 -15.89 -38.16 4.58
C SER A 380 -16.92 -39.22 4.15
N GLU A 381 -16.89 -39.62 2.88
CA GLU A 381 -17.79 -40.65 2.32
C GLU A 381 -17.59 -42.05 2.89
#